data_AF-R3W8H3-F1
#
_entry.id   AF-R3W8H3-F1
#
_cell.length_a   1.000
_cell.length_b   1.000
_cell.length_c   1.000
_cell.angle_alpha   90.00
_cell.angle_beta   90.00
_cell.angle_gamma   90.00
#
_symmetry.space_group_name_H-M   'P 1'
#
loop_
_entity.id
_entity.type
_entity.pdbx_description
1 polymer ?
#
loop_
_entity_poly.entity_id
_entity_poly.type
_entity_poly.pdbx_seq_one_letter_code
_entity_poly.pdbx_strand_id
1 'polypeptide(L)' 'MNKRLKKKTAYKKYIRDIFIGYETMLENPSLDELTFQYLHEETILRRDEKRQIRFITHDKD' A
#
# COMPACT_ATOMS: atom_id res chain seq x y z
N MET A 1 -14.36 -12.07 19.07
CA MET A 1 -13.71 -12.35 17.77
C MET A 1 -12.24 -12.69 17.99
N ASN A 2 -11.79 -13.88 17.58
CA ASN A 2 -10.43 -14.36 17.78
C ASN A 2 -9.37 -13.37 17.26
N LYS A 3 -8.32 -13.12 18.04
CA LYS A 3 -7.23 -12.18 17.69
C LYS A 3 -6.62 -12.48 16.31
N ARG A 4 -6.47 -13.77 15.97
CA ARG A 4 -6.00 -14.23 14.64
C ARG A 4 -6.90 -13.77 13.50
N LEU A 5 -8.21 -13.85 13.67
CA LEU A 5 -9.20 -13.41 12.69
C LEU A 5 -9.13 -11.89 12.48
N LYS A 6 -9.02 -11.11 13.57
CA LYS A 6 -8.80 -9.65 13.49
C LYS A 6 -7.56 -9.29 12.68
N LYS A 7 -6.41 -9.92 12.97
CA LYS A 7 -5.16 -9.69 12.22
C LYS A 7 -5.30 -10.01 10.73
N LYS A 8 -5.90 -11.16 10.39
CA LYS A 8 -6.15 -11.57 9.00
C LYS A 8 -7.04 -10.58 8.25
N THR A 9 -8.11 -10.11 8.89
CA THR A 9 -9.01 -9.11 8.27
C THR A 9 -8.30 -7.78 8.05
N ALA A 10 -7.51 -7.32 9.02
CA ALA A 10 -6.74 -6.09 8.89
C ALA A 10 -5.68 -6.18 7.76
N TYR A 11 -4.98 -7.32 7.64
CA TYR A 11 -4.04 -7.54 6.54
C TYR A 11 -4.74 -7.56 5.18
N LYS A 12 -5.91 -8.21 5.07
CA LYS A 12 -6.72 -8.16 3.84
C LYS A 12 -7.14 -6.75 3.48
N LYS A 13 -7.49 -5.93 4.48
CA LYS A 13 -7.82 -4.51 4.26
C LYS A 13 -6.58 -3.75 3.77
N TYR A 14 -5.43 -3.93 4.41
CA TYR A 14 -4.15 -3.35 4.00
C TYR A 14 -3.83 -3.61 2.52
N ILE A 15 -3.87 -4.89 2.10
CA ILE A 15 -3.63 -5.26 0.71
C ILE A 15 -4.66 -4.63 -0.23
N ARG A 16 -5.95 -4.61 0.15
CA ARG A 16 -6.98 -3.96 -0.65
C ARG A 16 -6.73 -2.46 -0.81
N ASP A 17 -6.37 -1.77 0.28
CA ASP A 17 -6.11 -0.33 0.28
C ASP A 17 -4.92 0.00 -0.65
N ILE A 18 -3.88 -0.85 -0.70
CA ILE A 18 -2.76 -0.71 -1.64
C ILE A 18 -3.25 -0.77 -3.09
N PHE A 19 -4.08 -1.75 -3.45
CA PHE A 19 -4.59 -1.87 -4.83
C PHE A 19 -5.50 -0.70 -5.21
N ILE A 20 -6.35 -0.25 -4.30
CA ILE A 20 -7.17 0.96 -4.52
C ILE A 20 -6.27 2.18 -4.72
N GLY A 21 -5.21 2.32 -3.93
CA GLY A 21 -4.21 3.37 -4.11
C GLY A 21 -3.55 3.34 -5.48
N TYR A 22 -3.18 2.15 -5.95
CA TYR A 22 -2.62 1.96 -7.28
C TYR A 22 -3.60 2.37 -8.39
N GLU A 23 -4.87 1.95 -8.32
CA GLU A 23 -5.92 2.38 -9.25
C GLU A 23 -6.09 3.91 -9.23
N THR A 24 -6.11 4.51 -8.04
CA THR A 24 -6.21 5.97 -7.87
C THR A 24 -5.03 6.70 -8.52
N MET A 25 -3.82 6.15 -8.40
CA MET A 25 -2.64 6.71 -9.08
C MET A 25 -2.73 6.55 -10.60
N LEU A 26 -3.27 5.44 -11.11
CA LEU A 26 -3.51 5.28 -12.55
C LEU A 26 -4.47 6.35 -13.09
N GLU A 27 -5.55 6.64 -12.36
CA GLU A 27 -6.53 7.65 -12.73
C GLU A 27 -6.01 9.08 -12.56
N ASN A 28 -5.11 9.32 -11.59
CA ASN A 28 -4.59 10.64 -11.25
C ASN A 28 -3.06 10.69 -11.43
N PRO A 29 -2.56 11.10 -12.62
CA PRO A 29 -1.14 11.21 -12.90
C PRO A 29 -0.37 12.20 -12.00
N SER A 30 -1.07 13.09 -11.31
CA SER A 30 -0.49 14.07 -10.39
C SER A 30 -0.14 13.49 -9.02
N LEU A 31 -0.58 12.27 -8.71
CA LEU A 31 -0.18 11.58 -7.49
C LEU A 31 1.17 10.90 -7.72
N ASP A 32 2.19 11.42 -7.05
CA ASP A 32 3.56 10.92 -7.14
C ASP A 32 3.85 9.80 -6.12
N GLU A 33 3.24 9.85 -4.94
CA GLU A 33 3.49 8.88 -3.86
C GLU A 33 2.23 8.61 -3.00
N LEU A 34 2.07 7.36 -2.56
CA LEU A 34 1.10 6.90 -1.56
C LEU A 34 1.78 5.90 -0.61
N THR A 35 1.45 5.98 0.68
CA THR A 35 2.05 5.11 1.71
C THR A 35 0.99 4.34 2.46
N PHE A 36 1.24 3.05 2.67
CA PHE A 36 0.37 2.11 3.36
C PHE A 36 1.16 1.41 4.46
N GLN A 37 0.55 1.23 5.64
CA GLN A 37 1.21 0.59 6.77
C GLN A 37 0.35 -0.52 7.38
N TYR A 38 1.00 -1.60 7.80
CA TYR A 38 0.40 -2.68 8.57
C TYR A 38 1.40 -3.29 9.55
N LEU A 39 1.12 -3.16 10.84
CA LEU A 39 2.02 -3.62 11.92
C LEU A 39 3.44 -3.04 11.74
N HIS A 40 4.40 -3.89 11.39
CA HIS A 40 5.80 -3.55 11.18
C HIS A 40 6.16 -3.52 9.69
N GLU A 41 5.18 -3.37 8.79
CA GLU A 41 5.39 -3.34 7.35
C GLU A 41 4.90 -2.01 6.79
N GLU A 42 5.71 -1.38 5.94
CA GLU A 42 5.34 -0.21 5.16
C GLU A 42 5.49 -0.50 3.67
N THR A 43 4.44 -0.23 2.90
CA THR A 43 4.45 -0.29 1.43
C THR A 43 4.25 1.11 0.88
N ILE A 44 5.18 1.54 0.03
CA ILE A 44 5.15 2.81 -0.69
C ILE A 44 4.85 2.53 -2.16
N LEU A 45 3.82 3.18 -2.69
CA LEU A 45 3.59 3.32 -4.12
C LEU A 45 4.17 4.64 -4.56
N ARG A 46 5.16 4.63 -5.45
CA ARG A 46 5.75 5.88 -5.97
C ARG A 46 5.96 5.84 -7.46
N ARG A 47 5.90 7.00 -8.11
CA ARG A 47 6.32 7.14 -9.51
C ARG A 47 7.83 7.24 -9.61
N ASP A 48 8.43 6.43 -10.48
CA ASP A 48 9.84 6.56 -10.82
C ASP A 48 10.08 7.68 -11.86
N GLU A 49 11.34 7.88 -12.24
CA GLU A 49 11.76 8.89 -13.22
C GLU A 49 11.07 8.72 -14.60
N LYS A 50 10.62 7.50 -14.91
CA LYS A 50 9.87 7.17 -16.13
C LYS A 50 8.35 7.26 -15.93
N ARG A 51 7.91 7.83 -14.81
CA ARG A 51 6.52 7.91 -14.35
C ARG A 51 5.83 6.55 -14.18
N GLN A 52 6.58 5.47 -14.06
CA GLN A 52 6.04 4.15 -13.77
C GLN A 52 5.78 4.01 -12.28
N ILE A 53 4.65 3.41 -11.90
CA ILE A 53 4.33 3.18 -10.49
C ILE A 53 5.13 1.96 -9.99
N ARG A 54 5.90 2.17 -8.92
CA ARG A 54 6.71 1.16 -8.23
C ARG A 54 6.11 0.85 -6.87
N PHE A 55 6.12 -0.42 -6.52
CA PHE A 55 5.74 -0.93 -5.21
C PHE A 55 7.02 -1.23 -4.43
N ILE A 56 7.18 -0.60 -3.28
CA ILE A 56 8.36 -0.79 -2.42
C ILE A 56 7.86 -1.13 -1.02
N THR A 57 8.12 -2.35 -0.57
CA THR A 57 7.75 -2.82 0.76
C THR A 57 9.01 -3.00 1.60
N HIS A 58 8.99 -2.47 2.82
CA HIS A 58 10.06 -2.63 3.79
C HIS A 58 9.51 -2.85 5.19
N ASP A 59 10.29 -3.54 6.02
CA ASP A 59 10.01 -3.65 7.44
C ASP A 59 10.27 -2.30 8.13
N LYS A 60 9.40 -1.98 9.07
CA LYS A 60 9.41 -0.78 9.89
C LYS A 60 10.05 -1.15 11.22
N ASP A 61 11.26 -0.61 11.44
CA ASP A 61 12.06 -0.80 12.65
C ASP A 61 11.30 -0.43 13.95
#